data_AF-A0A7X9EJF8-F1
#
_entry.id   AF-A0A7X9EJF8-F1
#
_cell.length_a   1.000
_cell.length_b   1.000
_cell.length_c   1.000
_cell.angle_alpha   90.00
_cell.angle_beta   90.00
_cell.angle_gamma   90.00
#
_symmetry.space_group_name_H-M   'P 1'
#
loop_
_entity.id
_entity.type
_entity.pdbx_description
1 polymer ?
#
loop_
_entity_poly.entity_id
_entity_poly.type
_entity_poly.pdbx_seq_one_letter_code
_entity_poly.pdbx_strand_id
1 'polypeptide(L)'
;MSCTISTLPVSVSIFQTFSIWSVPANTFILPIIENTMLWGFLSILTQFLNKPLSYLLYTVVNIQLKYFEFVVNKIGETNIGVIELSSKISSFVGISLLLVVLFLCVFFYPLENEKQNHYLKNI
;
A
#
# COMPACT_ATOMS: atom_id res chain seq x y z
N MET A 1 -5.10 3.34 2.31
CA MET A 1 -4.14 4.44 2.57
C MET A 1 -3.83 4.63 4.05
N SER A 2 -4.80 4.46 4.96
CA SER A 2 -4.55 4.57 6.41
C SER A 2 -3.57 3.51 6.92
N CYS A 3 -3.65 2.27 6.40
CA CYS A 3 -2.72 1.19 6.74
C CYS A 3 -1.27 1.51 6.35
N THR A 4 -1.03 2.03 5.13
CA THR A 4 0.31 2.37 4.65
C THR A 4 0.94 3.55 5.40
N ILE A 5 0.15 4.54 5.80
CA ILE A 5 0.64 5.65 6.65
C ILE A 5 0.94 5.16 8.06
N SER A 6 0.11 4.25 8.59
CA SER A 6 0.29 3.69 9.93
C SER A 6 1.46 2.69 10.03
N THR A 7 1.83 2.01 8.94
CA THR A 7 2.96 1.07 8.93
C THR A 7 4.29 1.75 8.62
N LEU A 8 4.26 2.99 8.10
CA LEU A 8 5.44 3.80 7.76
C LEU A 8 6.43 3.98 8.93
N PRO A 9 6.00 4.30 10.17
CA PRO A 9 6.90 4.40 11.33
C PRO A 9 7.61 3.07 11.64
N VAL A 10 6.87 1.95 11.52
CA VAL A 10 7.38 0.61 11.77
C VAL A 10 8.38 0.20 10.68
N SER A 11 8.07 0.48 9.42
CA SER A 11 8.99 0.18 8.31
C SER A 11 10.29 0.98 8.39
N VAL A 12 10.24 2.26 8.78
CA VAL A 12 11.45 3.10 8.94
C VAL A 12 12.31 2.60 10.11
N SER A 13 11.68 2.14 11.19
CA SER A 13 12.39 1.57 12.34
C SER A 13 13.10 0.25 12.03
N ILE A 14 12.53 -0.60 11.18
CA ILE A 14 13.07 -1.94 10.87
C ILE A 14 14.04 -1.90 9.69
N PHE A 15 13.66 -1.26 8.59
CA PHE A 15 14.43 -1.27 7.35
C PHE A 15 15.47 -0.13 7.27
N GLN A 16 15.49 0.79 8.25
CA GLN A 16 16.43 1.92 8.33
C GLN A 16 16.51 2.78 7.05
N THR A 17 15.50 2.67 6.19
CA THR A 17 15.43 3.34 4.90
C THR A 17 14.15 4.14 4.87
N PHE A 18 14.27 5.44 4.60
CA PHE A 18 13.14 6.32 4.38
C PHE A 18 12.95 6.50 2.88
N SER A 19 11.88 5.93 2.34
CA SER A 19 11.51 6.07 0.93
C SER A 19 10.28 6.96 0.79
N ILE A 20 10.45 8.16 0.25
CA ILE A 20 9.35 9.07 -0.12
C ILE A 20 8.46 8.43 -1.19
N TRP A 21 9.03 7.52 -2.00
CA TRP A 21 8.30 6.80 -3.04
C TRP A 21 7.43 5.66 -2.53
N SER A 22 7.62 5.20 -1.28
CA SER A 22 6.85 4.08 -0.72
C SER A 22 5.33 4.33 -0.73
N VAL A 23 4.90 5.57 -0.46
CA VAL A 23 3.48 5.96 -0.44
C VAL A 23 2.87 6.03 -1.85
N PRO A 24 3.43 6.78 -2.82
CA PRO A 24 2.90 6.81 -4.19
C PRO A 24 3.05 5.45 -4.89
N ALA A 25 4.16 4.71 -4.68
CA ALA A 25 4.33 3.36 -5.22
C ALA A 25 3.19 2.45 -4.77
N ASN A 26 2.93 2.38 -3.46
CA ASN A 26 1.84 1.57 -2.93
C ASN A 26 0.46 2.06 -3.40
N THR A 27 0.27 3.36 -3.62
CA THR A 27 -0.98 3.90 -4.16
C THR A 27 -1.27 3.41 -5.58
N PHE A 28 -0.24 3.37 -6.44
CA PHE A 28 -0.37 2.89 -7.82
C PHE A 28 -0.40 1.37 -7.92
N ILE A 29 0.32 0.68 -7.05
CA ILE A 29 0.56 -0.76 -7.13
C ILE A 29 -0.55 -1.58 -6.47
N LEU A 30 -1.00 -1.20 -5.26
CA LEU A 30 -1.98 -1.98 -4.50
C LEU A 30 -3.28 -2.29 -5.25
N PRO A 31 -3.96 -1.31 -5.91
CA PRO A 31 -5.20 -1.62 -6.62
C PRO A 31 -5.00 -2.60 -7.78
N ILE A 32 -3.79 -2.67 -8.34
CA ILE A 32 -3.45 -3.54 -9.46
C ILE A 32 -3.07 -4.93 -8.97
N ILE A 33 -2.43 -5.03 -7.82
CA ILE A 33 -2.09 -6.30 -7.17
C ILE A 33 -3.36 -7.04 -6.71
N GLU A 34 -4.29 -6.35 -6.07
CA GLU A 34 -5.57 -6.95 -5.65
C GLU A 34 -6.36 -7.45 -6.87
N ASN A 35 -6.39 -6.64 -7.94
CA ASN A 35 -7.06 -7.01 -9.17
C ASN A 35 -6.37 -8.21 -9.86
N THR A 36 -5.03 -8.25 -9.93
CA THR A 36 -4.30 -9.38 -10.52
C THR A 36 -4.55 -10.68 -9.76
N MET A 37 -4.60 -10.64 -8.43
CA MET A 37 -4.95 -11.83 -7.64
C MET A 37 -6.37 -12.31 -7.94
N LEU A 38 -7.34 -11.40 -8.05
CA LEU A 38 -8.73 -11.74 -8.37
C LEU A 38 -8.84 -12.32 -9.79
N TRP A 39 -8.23 -11.69 -10.79
CA TRP A 39 -8.21 -12.19 -12.17
C TRP A 39 -7.45 -13.51 -12.30
N GLY A 40 -6.38 -13.70 -11.54
CA GLY A 40 -5.61 -14.95 -11.50
C GLY A 40 -6.38 -16.09 -10.84
N PHE A 41 -7.15 -15.81 -9.80
CA PHE A 41 -8.05 -16.80 -9.23
C PHE A 41 -9.18 -17.17 -10.21
N LEU A 42 -9.76 -16.17 -10.88
CA LEU A 42 -10.77 -16.40 -11.91
C LEU A 42 -10.24 -17.21 -13.10
N SER A 43 -9.00 -16.98 -13.53
CA SER A 43 -8.39 -17.69 -14.66
C SER A 43 -8.17 -19.16 -14.35
N ILE A 44 -7.79 -19.49 -13.12
CA ILE A 44 -7.66 -20.89 -12.64
C ILE A 44 -9.02 -21.57 -12.58
N LEU A 45 -10.05 -20.91 -12.02
CA LEU A 45 -11.40 -21.49 -11.94
C LEU A 45 -12.00 -21.76 -13.33
N THR A 46 -11.85 -20.81 -14.24
CA THR A 46 -12.39 -20.93 -15.61
C THR A 46 -11.60 -21.90 -16.48
N GLN A 47 -10.38 -22.27 -16.10
CA GLN A 47 -9.57 -23.28 -16.78
C GLN A 47 -10.27 -24.65 -16.84
N PHE A 48 -11.05 -24.98 -15.80
CA PHE A 48 -11.83 -26.22 -15.73
C PHE A 48 -13.07 -26.21 -16.62
N LEU A 49 -13.68 -25.04 -16.85
CA LEU A 49 -14.89 -24.91 -17.68
C LEU A 49 -14.57 -24.69 -19.15
N ASN A 50 -13.68 -23.74 -19.46
CA ASN A 50 -13.39 -23.30 -20.83
C ASN A 50 -11.92 -22.83 -20.96
N LYS A 51 -11.11 -23.67 -21.62
CA LYS A 51 -9.71 -23.38 -21.95
C LYS A 51 -9.48 -22.03 -22.68
N PRO A 52 -10.25 -21.66 -23.73
CA PRO A 52 -9.97 -20.41 -24.46
C PRO A 52 -10.25 -19.16 -23.61
N LEU A 53 -11.27 -19.20 -22.75
CA LEU A 53 -11.61 -18.08 -21.87
C LEU A 53 -10.54 -17.89 -20.79
N SER A 54 -10.02 -18.98 -20.23
CA SER A 54 -8.92 -18.96 -19.25
C SER A 54 -7.66 -18.30 -19.80
N TYR A 55 -7.29 -18.58 -21.07
CA TYR A 55 -6.17 -17.92 -21.74
C TYR A 55 -6.31 -16.39 -21.85
N LEU A 56 -7.52 -15.89 -22.13
CA LEU A 56 -7.78 -14.45 -22.15
C LEU A 56 -7.58 -13.83 -20.75
N LEU A 57 -8.07 -14.48 -19.71
CA LEU A 57 -7.92 -14.00 -18.32
C LEU A 57 -6.45 -14.02 -17.88
N TYR A 58 -5.70 -15.06 -18.20
CA TYR A 58 -4.24 -15.08 -17.96
C TYR A 58 -3.51 -13.96 -18.70
N THR A 59 -3.98 -13.57 -19.88
CA THR A 59 -3.42 -12.44 -20.62
C THR A 59 -3.65 -11.12 -19.88
N VAL A 60 -4.84 -10.91 -19.32
CA VAL A 60 -5.14 -9.73 -18.49
C VAL A 60 -4.23 -9.67 -17.26
N VAL A 61 -4.07 -10.79 -16.56
CA VAL A 61 -3.15 -10.90 -15.41
C VAL A 61 -1.72 -10.56 -15.82
N ASN A 62 -1.25 -11.09 -16.94
CA ASN A 62 0.11 -10.86 -17.42
C ASN A 62 0.36 -9.38 -17.77
N ILE A 63 -0.61 -8.70 -18.38
CA ILE A 63 -0.52 -7.26 -18.67
C ILE A 63 -0.38 -6.44 -17.38
N GLN A 64 -1.19 -6.75 -16.37
CA GLN A 64 -1.17 -6.06 -15.09
C GLN A 64 0.15 -6.31 -14.33
N LEU A 65 0.69 -7.52 -14.38
CA LEU A 65 2.01 -7.83 -13.82
C LEU A 65 3.15 -7.08 -14.52
N LYS A 66 3.10 -6.97 -15.85
CA LYS A 66 4.07 -6.15 -16.60
C LYS A 66 3.96 -4.66 -16.26
N TYR A 67 2.76 -4.16 -16.03
CA TYR A 67 2.58 -2.79 -15.55
C TYR A 67 3.22 -2.61 -14.16
N PHE A 68 3.00 -3.54 -13.24
CA PHE A 68 3.64 -3.52 -11.92
C PHE A 68 5.18 -3.48 -12.04
N GLU A 69 5.75 -4.36 -12.84
CA GLU A 69 7.20 -4.40 -13.10
C GLU A 69 7.70 -3.05 -13.66
N PHE A 70 6.98 -2.49 -14.64
CA PHE A 70 7.33 -1.19 -15.22
C PHE A 70 7.36 -0.07 -14.17
N VAL A 71 6.34 0.01 -13.31
CA VAL A 71 6.26 1.04 -12.26
C VAL A 71 7.39 0.87 -11.25
N VAL A 72 7.64 -0.35 -10.77
CA VAL A 72 8.70 -0.63 -9.79
C VAL A 72 10.08 -0.32 -10.37
N ASN A 73 10.35 -0.73 -11.61
CA ASN A 73 11.62 -0.45 -12.27
C ASN A 73 11.82 1.05 -12.49
N LYS A 74 10.78 1.79 -12.89
CA LYS A 74 10.84 3.24 -13.04
C LYS A 74 11.13 3.96 -11.73
N ILE A 75 10.55 3.51 -10.62
CA ILE A 75 10.81 4.07 -9.30
C ILE A 75 12.22 3.70 -8.82
N GLY A 76 12.63 2.44 -9.00
CA GLY A 76 13.96 1.95 -8.63
C GLY A 76 15.11 2.64 -9.38
N GLU A 77 14.95 2.90 -10.68
CA GLU A 77 15.92 3.63 -11.49
C GLU A 77 16.16 5.07 -11.01
N THR A 78 15.17 5.68 -10.35
CA THR A 78 15.28 7.10 -10.01
C THR A 78 16.27 7.38 -8.88
N ASN A 79 16.61 6.40 -8.00
CA ASN A 79 17.51 6.58 -6.82
C ASN A 79 17.24 7.86 -5.98
N ILE A 80 16.12 8.52 -6.21
CA ILE A 80 15.73 9.78 -5.59
C ILE A 80 14.87 9.41 -4.39
N GLY A 81 15.11 10.02 -3.24
CA GLY A 81 14.20 9.90 -2.10
C GLY A 81 14.24 8.57 -1.35
N VAL A 82 15.24 7.71 -1.58
CA VAL A 82 15.62 6.62 -0.66
C VAL A 82 16.81 7.10 0.17
N ILE A 83 16.55 7.42 1.43
CA ILE A 83 17.56 7.90 2.36
C ILE A 83 17.87 6.76 3.33
N GLU A 84 19.10 6.25 3.28
CA GLU A 84 19.61 5.33 4.30
C GLU A 84 19.90 6.10 5.58
N LEU A 85 19.25 5.72 6.67
CA LEU A 85 19.34 6.38 7.96
C LEU A 85 20.17 5.50 8.92
N SER A 86 21.09 6.13 9.64
CA SER A 86 21.76 5.47 10.78
C SER A 86 20.74 5.05 11.84
N SER A 87 20.98 3.95 12.56
CA SER A 87 20.05 3.35 13.52
C SER A 87 19.49 4.30 14.59
N LYS A 88 20.29 5.28 15.05
CA LYS A 88 19.85 6.31 16.00
C LYS A 88 18.92 7.34 15.37
N ILE A 89 19.13 7.66 14.10
CA ILE A 89 18.33 8.64 13.36
C ILE A 89 17.02 7.98 12.90
N SER A 90 17.04 6.71 12.49
CA SER A 90 15.83 5.99 12.07
C SER A 90 14.81 5.85 13.20
N SER A 91 15.26 5.52 14.42
CA SER A 91 14.42 5.44 15.60
C SER A 91 13.81 6.79 15.98
N PHE A 92 14.60 7.87 15.92
CA PHE A 92 14.10 9.23 16.16
C PHE A 92 13.05 9.64 15.12
N VAL A 93 13.32 9.39 13.83
CA VAL A 93 12.37 9.68 12.73
C VAL A 93 11.09 8.85 12.86
N GLY A 94 11.20 7.56 13.23
CA GLY A 94 10.05 6.68 13.45
C GLY A 94 9.15 7.18 14.59
N ILE A 95 9.73 7.58 15.73
CA ILE A 95 8.98 8.13 16.88
C ILE A 95 8.31 9.47 16.50
N SER A 96 9.03 10.33 15.78
CA SER A 96 8.49 11.61 15.30
C SER A 96 7.28 11.39 14.38
N LEU A 97 7.39 10.48 13.41
CA LEU A 97 6.28 10.14 12.51
C LEU A 97 5.07 9.58 13.27
N LEU A 98 5.31 8.72 14.26
CA LEU A 98 4.24 8.16 15.08
C LEU A 98 3.50 9.26 15.87
N LEU A 99 4.23 10.20 16.46
CA LEU A 99 3.64 11.34 17.17
C LEU A 99 2.82 12.24 16.24
N VAL A 100 3.31 12.50 15.02
CA VAL A 100 2.56 13.27 14.02
C VAL A 100 1.28 12.54 13.62
N VAL A 101 1.33 11.22 13.39
CA VAL A 101 0.14 10.41 13.07
C VAL A 101 -0.85 10.44 14.23
N LEU A 102 -0.41 10.28 15.48
CA LEU A 102 -1.28 10.37 16.65
C LEU A 102 -1.94 11.75 16.77
N PHE A 103 -1.16 12.83 16.59
CA PHE A 103 -1.68 14.19 16.63
C PHE A 103 -2.73 14.43 15.53
N LEU A 104 -2.46 14.00 14.30
CA LEU A 104 -3.40 14.09 13.19
C LEU A 104 -4.67 13.27 13.45
N CYS A 105 -4.56 12.06 14.02
CA CYS A 105 -5.72 11.26 14.40
C CYS A 105 -6.59 11.98 15.43
N VAL A 106 -6.00 12.54 16.49
CA VAL A 106 -6.76 13.27 17.52
C VAL A 106 -7.42 14.53 16.95
N PHE A 107 -6.74 15.26 16.07
CA PHE A 107 -7.25 16.50 15.49
C PHE A 107 -8.35 16.26 14.44
N PHE A 108 -8.18 15.29 13.54
CA PHE A 108 -9.14 15.02 12.47
C PHE A 108 -10.28 14.08 12.88
N TYR A 109 -10.08 13.24 13.90
CA TYR A 109 -11.11 12.38 14.48
C TYR A 109 -11.39 12.75 15.94
N PRO A 110 -11.97 13.93 16.21
CA PRO A 110 -12.34 14.31 17.57
C PRO A 110 -13.39 13.33 18.12
N LEU A 111 -13.10 12.76 19.30
CA LEU A 111 -13.95 11.77 19.98
C LEU A 111 -15.35 12.31 20.29
N GLU A 112 -15.53 13.63 20.38
CA GLU A 112 -16.84 14.27 20.66
C GLU A 112 -17.82 14.19 19.49
N ASN A 113 -17.38 13.82 18.28
CA ASN A 113 -18.23 13.66 17.09
C ASN A 113 -18.92 12.28 17.00
N GLU A 114 -19.15 11.60 18.13
CA GLU A 114 -19.92 10.34 18.20
C GLU A 114 -21.29 10.43 17.52
N LYS A 115 -21.93 11.61 17.52
CA LYS A 115 -23.25 11.83 16.89
C LYS A 115 -23.27 11.67 15.35
N GLN A 116 -22.12 11.75 14.69
CA GLN A 116 -21.98 11.53 13.24
C GLN A 116 -21.45 10.13 12.90
N ASN A 117 -21.08 9.33 13.90
CA ASN A 117 -20.53 8.00 13.68
C ASN A 117 -21.66 7.04 13.27
N HIS A 118 -21.74 6.76 11.96
CA HIS A 118 -22.78 5.89 11.37
C HIS A 118 -22.83 4.49 12.01
N TYR A 119 -21.74 4.04 12.63
CA TYR A 119 -21.64 2.73 13.30
C TYR A 119 -22.17 2.71 14.74
N LEU A 120 -22.22 3.85 15.43
CA LEU A 120 -22.72 3.96 16.81
C LEU A 120 -24.18 4.42 16.87
N LYS A 121 -24.78 4.77 15.72
CA LYS A 121 -26.11 5.34 15.64
C LYS A 121 -27.26 4.37 16.00
N ASN A 122 -26.96 3.09 16.20
CA ASN A 122 -27.93 2.01 16.43
C ASN A 122 -27.62 1.15 17.69
N ILE A 123 -26.92 1.69 18.69
CA ILE A 123 -26.84 1.07 20.02
C ILE A 123 -27.76 1.83 20.98
#